data_AF-A0A6D2K6C4-F1
#
_entry.id   AF-A0A6D2K6C4-F1
#
_cell.length_a   1.000
_cell.length_b   1.000
_cell.length_c   1.000
_cell.angle_alpha   90.00
_cell.angle_beta   90.00
_cell.angle_gamma   90.00
#
_symmetry.space_group_name_H-M   'P 1'
#
loop_
_entity.id
_entity.type
_entity.pdbx_description
1 polymer ?
#
loop_
_entity_poly.entity_id
_entity_poly.type
_entity_poly.pdbx_seq_one_letter_code
_entity_poly.pdbx_strand_id
1 'polypeptide(L)'
;MLSWNIGATGSCIFCGEMESRNHLFLDCEYSEEVWYGEVLLGKWEDMTDLLLDEEQDMIPLFILKYAFQTTVYWIWRERNGRRHGDKPALPTRMQQFIDKQIPNRLTSIRKMGDGRYKAGLQTWFANS
;
A
#
# COMPACT_ATOMS: atom_id res chain seq x y z
N MET A 1 12.17 -9.63 9.94
CA MET A 1 12.59 -10.09 8.60
C MET A 1 13.95 -10.81 8.60
N LEU A 2 14.92 -10.40 9.43
CA LEU A 2 16.21 -11.10 9.57
C LEU A 2 16.14 -12.51 10.17
N SER A 3 15.11 -12.80 10.97
CA SER A 3 14.93 -14.12 11.62
C SER A 3 14.72 -15.28 10.64
N TRP A 4 14.32 -14.99 9.40
CA TRP A 4 14.04 -16.00 8.37
C TRP A 4 15.14 -16.13 7.32
N ASN A 5 16.14 -15.23 7.32
CA ASN A 5 17.18 -15.23 6.30
C ASN A 5 18.49 -14.64 6.87
N ILE A 6 19.24 -15.48 7.57
CA ILE A 6 20.44 -15.14 8.34
C ILE A 6 21.56 -14.54 7.46
N GLY A 7 21.54 -14.81 6.14
CA GLY A 7 22.50 -14.27 5.16
C GLY A 7 22.06 -12.98 4.45
N ALA A 8 20.85 -12.48 4.72
CA ALA A 8 20.40 -11.23 4.11
C ALA A 8 21.00 -10.03 4.84
N THR A 9 21.49 -9.04 4.07
CA THR A 9 21.85 -7.75 4.65
C THR A 9 20.65 -7.18 5.37
N GLY A 10 20.85 -6.76 6.63
CA GLY A 10 19.84 -6.08 7.43
C GLY A 10 19.54 -4.66 6.95
N SER A 11 20.12 -4.26 5.80
CA SER A 11 19.86 -2.98 5.18
C SER A 11 18.66 -3.01 4.24
N CYS A 12 17.95 -1.89 4.18
CA CYS A 12 16.86 -1.61 3.27
C CYS A 12 17.43 -1.48 1.86
N ILE A 13 16.85 -2.21 0.91
CA ILE A 13 17.32 -2.19 -0.49
C ILE A 13 17.01 -0.86 -1.20
N PHE A 14 16.17 -0.02 -0.63
CA PHE A 14 15.77 1.25 -1.21
C PHE A 14 16.72 2.40 -0.86
N CYS A 15 17.13 2.52 0.40
CA CYS A 15 17.95 3.64 0.89
C CYS A 15 19.24 3.22 1.63
N GLY A 16 19.42 1.93 1.95
CA GLY A 16 20.61 1.41 2.62
C GLY A 16 20.61 1.45 4.16
N GLU A 17 19.63 2.09 4.79
CA GLU A 17 19.47 2.11 6.26
C GLU A 17 19.03 0.76 6.85
N MET A 18 18.92 0.61 8.16
CA MET A 18 18.47 -0.65 8.78
C MET A 18 17.00 -0.96 8.43
N GLU A 19 16.76 -2.10 7.77
CA GLU A 19 15.44 -2.55 7.39
C GLU A 19 14.66 -3.06 8.61
N SER A 20 13.58 -2.35 8.94
CA SER A 20 12.52 -2.80 9.85
C SER A 20 11.18 -2.85 9.11
N ARG A 21 10.10 -3.35 9.75
CA ARG A 21 8.75 -3.28 9.15
C ARG A 21 8.35 -1.83 8.90
N ASN A 22 8.45 -1.00 9.93
CA ASN A 22 8.05 0.40 9.87
C ASN A 22 8.92 1.15 8.87
N HIS A 23 10.23 0.91 8.88
CA HIS A 23 11.11 1.52 7.88
C HIS A 23 10.76 1.09 6.46
N LEU A 24 10.64 -0.22 6.19
CA LEU A 24 10.36 -0.70 4.85
C LEU A 24 9.04 -0.15 4.29
N PHE A 25 8.00 -0.07 5.12
CA PHE A 25 6.68 0.31 4.64
C PHE A 25 6.37 1.79 4.80
N LEU A 26 6.95 2.50 5.76
CA LEU A 26 6.50 3.83 6.19
C LEU A 26 7.64 4.86 6.24
N ASP A 27 8.77 4.53 6.88
CA ASP A 27 9.81 5.53 7.17
C ASP A 27 10.87 5.67 6.06
N CYS A 28 10.91 4.75 5.10
CA CYS A 28 11.86 4.81 3.99
C CYS A 28 11.39 5.85 2.96
N GLU A 29 12.30 6.74 2.53
CA GLU A 29 12.04 7.78 1.49
C GLU A 29 11.32 7.22 0.25
N TYR A 30 11.77 6.08 -0.26
CA TYR A 30 11.11 5.42 -1.39
C TYR A 30 9.66 5.06 -1.08
N SER A 31 9.39 4.51 0.11
CA SER A 31 8.06 4.06 0.49
C SER A 31 7.14 5.22 0.85
N GLU A 32 7.67 6.26 1.49
CA GLU A 32 6.97 7.53 1.75
C GLU A 32 6.45 8.14 0.45
N GLU A 33 7.30 8.19 -0.59
CA GLU A 33 6.90 8.63 -1.93
C GLU A 33 5.89 7.69 -2.61
N VAL A 34 5.78 6.42 -2.21
CA VAL A 34 4.82 5.48 -2.83
C VAL A 34 3.42 5.62 -2.25
N TRP A 35 3.29 6.03 -0.99
CA TRP A 35 1.98 6.25 -0.40
C TRP A 35 1.20 7.35 -1.12
N TYR A 36 -0.10 7.12 -1.26
CA TYR A 36 -1.04 8.08 -1.82
C TYR A 36 -1.76 8.79 -0.68
N GLY A 37 -1.58 10.11 -0.59
CA GLY A 37 -2.26 10.96 0.39
C GLY A 37 -1.68 10.86 1.81
N GLU A 38 -1.78 11.96 2.55
CA GLU A 38 -1.28 12.09 3.93
C GLU A 38 -2.00 11.17 4.94
N VAL A 39 -3.14 10.58 4.56
CA VAL A 39 -4.05 9.82 5.44
C VAL A 39 -3.39 8.59 6.09
N LEU A 40 -2.26 8.12 5.57
CA LEU A 40 -1.58 6.92 6.08
C LEU A 40 -0.14 7.18 6.54
N LEU A 41 0.27 8.43 6.72
CA LEU A 41 1.61 8.75 7.23
C LEU A 41 1.57 8.81 8.77
N GLY A 42 1.92 7.69 9.41
CA GLY A 42 1.90 7.53 10.87
C GLY A 42 2.62 6.26 11.32
N LYS A 43 2.41 5.83 12.57
CA LYS A 43 2.93 4.52 13.01
C LYS A 43 2.08 3.41 12.41
N TRP A 44 2.68 2.24 12.24
CA TRP A 44 1.98 1.05 11.76
C TRP A 44 0.74 0.74 12.62
N GLU A 45 0.86 0.95 13.93
CA GLU A 45 -0.19 0.73 14.91
C GLU A 45 -1.41 1.64 14.66
N ASP A 46 -1.17 2.93 14.38
CA ASP A 46 -2.24 3.89 14.10
C ASP A 46 -3.03 3.50 12.83
N MET A 47 -2.33 3.00 11.80
CA MET A 47 -2.97 2.48 10.60
C MET A 47 -3.80 1.24 10.90
N THR A 48 -3.28 0.31 11.71
CA THR A 48 -4.06 -0.88 12.07
C THR A 48 -5.31 -0.53 12.84
N ASP A 49 -5.24 0.45 13.76
CA ASP A 49 -6.40 0.90 14.52
C ASP A 49 -7.45 1.53 13.58
N LEU A 50 -7.03 2.40 12.66
CA LEU A 50 -7.93 3.00 11.66
C LEU A 50 -8.59 1.95 10.75
N LEU A 51 -7.86 0.89 10.40
CA LEU A 51 -8.36 -0.21 9.57
C LEU A 51 -9.32 -1.13 10.33
N LEU A 52 -9.24 -1.19 11.65
CA LEU A 52 -10.08 -2.03 12.50
C LEU A 52 -11.32 -1.29 13.01
N ASP A 53 -11.39 0.02 12.83
CA ASP A 53 -12.54 0.85 13.16
C ASP A 53 -13.75 0.54 12.24
N GLU A 54 -14.67 -0.28 12.75
CA GLU A 54 -15.91 -0.65 12.06
C GLU A 54 -17.03 0.38 12.23
N GLU A 55 -16.82 1.48 12.96
CA GLU A 55 -17.80 2.58 13.04
C GLU A 55 -17.85 3.40 11.73
N GLN A 56 -16.84 3.25 10.87
CA GLN A 56 -16.75 3.90 9.57
C GLN A 56 -17.72 3.33 8.55
N ASP A 57 -18.14 4.20 7.62
CA ASP A 57 -18.94 3.78 6.48
C ASP A 57 -18.24 2.67 5.67
N MET A 58 -19.00 1.64 5.28
CA MET A 58 -18.49 0.45 4.60
C MET A 58 -17.64 0.75 3.36
N ILE A 59 -18.03 1.73 2.54
CA ILE A 59 -17.35 2.04 1.28
C ILE A 59 -16.00 2.74 1.53
N PRO A 60 -15.93 3.85 2.30
CA PRO A 60 -14.65 4.43 2.73
C PRO A 60 -13.73 3.40 3.41
N LEU A 61 -14.26 2.61 4.35
CA LEU A 61 -13.47 1.60 5.06
C LEU A 61 -12.93 0.52 4.10
N PHE A 62 -13.73 0.09 3.13
CA PHE A 62 -13.27 -0.84 2.08
C PHE A 62 -12.16 -0.22 1.23
N ILE A 63 -12.32 1.03 0.78
CA ILE A 63 -11.33 1.74 -0.03
C ILE A 63 -10.03 1.86 0.76
N LEU A 64 -10.10 2.27 2.02
CA LEU A 64 -8.96 2.41 2.92
C LEU A 64 -8.22 1.07 3.09
N LYS A 65 -8.94 -0.01 3.42
CA LYS A 65 -8.38 -1.37 3.54
C LYS A 65 -7.72 -1.84 2.26
N TYR A 66 -8.38 -1.61 1.13
CA TYR A 66 -7.88 -2.07 -0.16
C TYR A 66 -6.65 -1.26 -0.61
N ALA A 67 -6.64 0.05 -0.39
CA ALA A 67 -5.51 0.93 -0.66
C ALA A 67 -4.29 0.51 0.17
N PHE A 68 -4.48 0.36 1.49
CA PHE A 68 -3.43 -0.11 2.40
C PHE A 68 -2.85 -1.46 1.96
N GLN A 69 -3.71 -2.46 1.73
CA GLN A 69 -3.27 -3.79 1.31
C GLN A 69 -2.51 -3.74 -0.02
N THR A 70 -2.99 -2.96 -0.99
CA THR A 70 -2.38 -2.83 -2.30
C THR A 70 -1.00 -2.20 -2.18
N THR A 71 -0.86 -1.10 -1.45
CA THR A 71 0.42 -0.41 -1.27
C THR A 71 1.46 -1.29 -0.58
N VAL A 72 1.11 -1.91 0.56
CA VAL A 72 2.00 -2.83 1.29
C VAL A 72 2.47 -3.96 0.38
N TYR A 73 1.55 -4.57 -0.39
CA TYR A 73 1.89 -5.64 -1.32
C TYR A 73 2.89 -5.18 -2.39
N TRP A 74 2.65 -4.02 -3.02
CA TRP A 74 3.50 -3.53 -4.10
C TRP A 74 4.89 -3.10 -3.61
N ILE A 75 5.00 -2.46 -2.45
CA ILE A 75 6.28 -2.16 -1.81
C ILE A 75 7.05 -3.45 -1.52
N TRP A 76 6.39 -4.44 -0.92
CA TRP A 76 7.02 -5.73 -0.62
C TRP A 76 7.48 -6.45 -1.90
N ARG A 77 6.65 -6.44 -2.95
CA ARG A 77 6.96 -7.03 -4.24
C ARG A 77 8.17 -6.35 -4.89
N GLU A 78 8.22 -5.02 -4.88
CA GLU A 78 9.35 -4.24 -5.40
C GLU A 78 10.63 -4.53 -4.64
N ARG A 79 10.56 -4.54 -3.30
CA ARG A 79 11.69 -4.87 -2.42
C ARG A 79 12.27 -6.25 -2.78
N ASN A 80 11.41 -7.24 -2.97
CA ASN A 80 11.85 -8.58 -3.34
C ASN A 80 12.40 -8.65 -4.76
N GLY A 81 11.74 -7.99 -5.72
CA GLY A 81 12.21 -7.91 -7.09
C GLY A 81 13.64 -7.38 -7.16
N ARG A 82 13.91 -6.23 -6.52
CA ARG A 82 15.27 -5.64 -6.48
C ARG A 82 16.30 -6.59 -5.87
N ARG A 83 15.95 -7.28 -4.79
CA ARG A 83 16.83 -8.29 -4.16
C ARG A 83 17.13 -9.48 -5.07
N HIS A 84 16.23 -9.79 -5.99
CA HIS A 84 16.39 -10.86 -6.98
C HIS A 84 16.87 -10.36 -8.35
N GLY A 85 17.27 -9.09 -8.45
CA GLY A 85 17.87 -8.52 -9.67
C GLY A 85 16.87 -7.92 -10.67
N ASP A 86 15.60 -7.76 -10.30
CA ASP A 86 14.67 -6.99 -11.11
C ASP A 86 15.10 -5.52 -11.20
N LYS A 87 14.75 -4.88 -12.32
CA LYS A 87 15.02 -3.47 -12.54
C LYS A 87 14.22 -2.61 -11.56
N PRO A 88 14.86 -1.70 -10.80
CA PRO A 88 14.16 -0.79 -9.89
C PRO A 88 13.10 0.04 -10.62
N ALA A 89 11.89 0.09 -10.05
CA ALA A 89 10.84 1.01 -10.48
C ALA A 89 10.92 2.32 -9.68
N LEU A 90 10.70 3.45 -10.35
CA LEU A 90 10.57 4.75 -9.67
C LEU A 90 9.34 4.77 -8.74
N PRO A 91 9.39 5.49 -7.60
CA PRO A 91 8.24 5.63 -6.69
C PRO A 91 6.98 6.11 -7.42
N THR A 92 7.14 7.14 -8.26
CA THR A 92 6.06 7.71 -9.09
C THR A 92 5.40 6.70 -10.02
N ARG A 93 6.16 5.74 -10.55
CA ARG A 93 5.61 4.66 -11.37
C ARG A 93 4.80 3.68 -10.52
N MET A 94 5.24 3.43 -9.28
CA MET A 94 4.51 2.58 -8.35
C MET A 94 3.20 3.23 -7.91
N GLN A 95 3.21 4.52 -7.59
CA GLN A 95 2.00 5.31 -7.31
C GLN A 95 0.98 5.15 -8.44
N GLN A 96 1.38 5.41 -9.69
CA GLN A 96 0.51 5.25 -10.85
C GLN A 96 -0.06 3.84 -11.02
N PHE A 97 0.67 2.80 -10.60
CA PHE A 97 0.16 1.44 -10.60
C PHE A 97 -0.91 1.27 -9.52
N ILE A 98 -0.64 1.68 -8.30
CA ILE A 98 -1.55 1.59 -7.15
C ILE A 98 -2.84 2.38 -7.42
N ASP A 99 -2.72 3.61 -7.93
CA ASP A 99 -3.85 4.51 -8.26
C ASP A 99 -4.81 3.90 -9.27
N LYS A 100 -4.31 3.04 -10.15
CA LYS A 100 -5.13 2.32 -11.12
C LYS A 100 -5.77 1.07 -10.53
N GLN A 101 -5.14 0.41 -9.56
CA GLN A 101 -5.65 -0.85 -9.00
C GLN A 101 -6.95 -0.66 -8.24
N ILE A 102 -7.08 0.42 -7.47
CA ILE A 102 -8.25 0.70 -6.63
C ILE A 102 -9.53 0.90 -7.47
N PRO A 103 -9.58 1.82 -8.46
CA PRO A 103 -10.74 1.98 -9.33
C PRO A 103 -10.98 0.76 -10.23
N ASN A 104 -9.93 0.05 -10.66
CA ASN A 104 -10.09 -1.20 -11.41
C ASN A 104 -10.80 -2.27 -10.58
N ARG A 105 -10.44 -2.40 -9.29
CA ARG A 105 -11.09 -3.33 -8.37
C ARG A 105 -12.55 -2.96 -8.14
N LEU A 106 -12.84 -1.70 -7.85
CA LEU A 106 -14.20 -1.20 -7.66
C LEU A 106 -15.07 -1.45 -8.91
N THR A 107 -14.50 -1.22 -10.10
CA THR A 107 -15.17 -1.51 -11.38
C THR A 107 -15.43 -3.00 -11.55
N SER A 108 -14.47 -3.86 -11.20
CA SER A 108 -14.62 -5.32 -11.26
C SER A 108 -15.72 -5.81 -10.33
N ILE A 109 -15.74 -5.35 -9.07
CA ILE A 109 -16.79 -5.69 -8.09
C ILE A 109 -18.17 -5.28 -8.61
N ARG A 110 -18.28 -4.07 -9.16
CA ARG A 110 -19.54 -3.60 -9.77
C ARG A 110 -19.98 -4.47 -10.94
N LYS A 111 -19.05 -4.89 -11.81
CA LYS A 111 -19.33 -5.81 -12.94
C LYS A 111 -19.77 -7.20 -12.48
N MET A 112 -19.35 -7.64 -11.31
CA MET A 112 -19.81 -8.90 -10.70
C MET A 112 -21.23 -8.82 -10.11
N GLY A 113 -21.88 -7.65 -10.18
CA GLY A 113 -23.26 -7.46 -9.74
C GLY A 113 -23.41 -7.10 -8.25
N ASP A 114 -22.31 -6.88 -7.53
CA ASP A 114 -22.38 -6.47 -6.12
C ASP A 114 -22.75 -4.99 -6.01
N GLY A 115 -24.03 -4.75 -5.69
CA GLY A 115 -24.59 -3.41 -5.56
C GLY A 115 -24.10 -2.63 -4.35
N ARG A 116 -23.45 -3.26 -3.37
CA ARG A 116 -23.01 -2.62 -2.12
C ARG A 116 -21.94 -1.56 -2.36
N TYR A 117 -21.14 -1.72 -3.41
CA TYR A 117 -20.02 -0.84 -3.75
C TYR A 117 -20.33 0.14 -4.89
N LYS A 118 -21.62 0.36 -5.22
CA LYS A 118 -22.03 1.21 -6.36
C LYS A 118 -21.45 2.62 -6.29
N ALA A 119 -21.39 3.21 -5.09
CA ALA A 119 -20.83 4.55 -4.89
C ALA A 119 -19.29 4.56 -4.77
N GLY A 120 -18.62 3.40 -4.73
CA GLY A 120 -17.18 3.33 -4.41
C GLY A 120 -16.28 4.07 -5.38
N LEU A 121 -16.58 4.06 -6.69
CA LEU A 121 -15.83 4.87 -7.66
C LEU A 121 -15.99 6.37 -7.40
N GLN A 122 -17.19 6.83 -7.05
CA GLN A 122 -17.45 8.24 -6.74
C GLN A 122 -16.74 8.64 -5.46
N THR A 123 -16.80 7.79 -4.42
CA THR A 123 -16.09 8.00 -3.14
C THR A 123 -14.58 8.05 -3.34
N TRP A 124 -14.01 7.21 -4.20
CA TRP A 124 -12.58 7.26 -4.53
C TRP A 124 -12.22 8.62 -5.15
N PHE A 125 -12.81 8.97 -6.28
CA PHE A 125 -12.48 10.22 -6.99
C PHE A 125 -12.81 11.51 -6.21
N ALA A 126 -13.70 11.45 -5.21
CA ALA A 126 -13.98 12.59 -4.34
C ALA A 126 -12.88 12.86 -3.29
N ASN A 127 -12.06 11.85 -2.96
CA ASN A 127 -11.02 11.91 -1.94
C ASN A 127 -9.62 11.59 -2.51
N SER A 128 -9.50 11.47 -3.84
CA SER A 128 -8.24 11.27 -4.56
C SER A 128 -7.62 12.61 -4.91
#